data_AF-A0A8T1WN62-F1
#
_entry.id   AF-A0A8T1WN62-F1
#
_cell.length_a   1.000
_cell.length_b   1.000
_cell.length_c   1.000
_cell.angle_alpha   90.00
_cell.angle_beta   90.00
_cell.angle_gamma   90.00
#
_symmetry.space_group_name_H-M   'P 1'
#
loop_
_entity.id
_entity.type
_entity.pdbx_description
1 polymer ?
#
loop_
_entity_poly.entity_id
_entity_poly.type
_entity_poly.pdbx_seq_one_letter_code
_entity_poly.pdbx_strand_id
1 'polypeptide(L)'
;MEWQTAQLIIVGKVMTALPKGAIEKLLREVVGDDVPISKETIDWVTECAGELLQVVGQEANTVAEGAAKKENYRISQEHVMAALENLGMQRYAQDITELQGSMELEAQVSKFITALSAAVWHAIQFWLMPLSLKKKKKKERIASRKAAAKTASRDELLAEQTALFKQASLKASREGW
;
A
#
# COMPACT_ATOMS: atom_id res chain seq x y z
N MET A 1 -10.90 -6.73 -30.49
CA MET A 1 -9.75 -6.34 -31.35
C MET A 1 -8.68 -5.67 -30.49
N GLU A 2 -8.09 -6.39 -29.52
CA GLU A 2 -7.09 -5.80 -28.59
C GLU A 2 -5.96 -6.77 -28.21
N TRP A 3 -5.67 -7.78 -29.04
CA TRP A 3 -4.64 -8.79 -28.74
C TRP A 3 -3.31 -8.56 -29.46
N GLN A 4 -3.25 -7.63 -30.43
CA GLN A 4 -2.01 -7.29 -31.14
C GLN A 4 -1.14 -6.28 -30.38
N THR A 5 -1.71 -5.55 -29.42
CA THR A 5 -1.00 -4.51 -28.65
C THR A 5 0.05 -5.09 -27.70
N ALA A 6 -0.10 -6.33 -27.23
CA ALA A 6 0.91 -6.98 -26.38
C ALA A 6 2.12 -7.50 -27.17
N GLN A 7 1.91 -8.06 -28.37
CA GLN A 7 3.00 -8.44 -29.28
C GLN A 7 3.77 -7.22 -29.82
N LEU A 8 3.08 -6.08 -29.98
CA LEU A 8 3.70 -4.85 -30.48
C LEU A 8 4.63 -4.16 -29.47
N ILE A 9 4.51 -4.43 -28.17
CA ILE A 9 5.42 -3.86 -27.15
C ILE A 9 6.83 -4.47 -27.26
N ILE A 10 6.94 -5.69 -27.80
CA ILE A 10 8.24 -6.36 -28.00
C ILE A 10 8.78 -6.13 -29.41
N VAL A 11 7.92 -5.86 -30.40
CA VAL A 11 8.32 -5.78 -31.81
C VAL A 11 8.21 -4.38 -32.46
N GLY A 12 7.42 -3.44 -31.93
CA GLY A 12 6.91 -2.34 -32.77
C GLY A 12 6.92 -0.91 -32.21
N LYS A 13 7.41 -0.66 -31.00
CA LYS A 13 7.48 0.73 -30.49
C LYS A 13 8.80 0.98 -29.78
N VAL A 14 9.85 1.12 -30.60
CA VAL A 14 11.04 1.91 -30.23
C VAL A 14 11.73 1.36 -28.96
N MET A 15 12.48 0.26 -29.12
CA MET A 15 13.70 0.05 -28.33
C MET A 15 14.76 1.06 -28.82
N THR A 16 14.43 2.36 -28.90
CA THR A 16 15.43 3.36 -29.25
C THR A 16 16.39 3.38 -28.09
N ALA A 17 17.60 2.91 -28.35
CA ALA A 17 18.85 3.33 -27.73
C ALA A 17 18.69 3.80 -26.29
N LEU A 18 19.24 3.04 -25.34
CA LEU A 18 19.49 3.53 -23.99
C LEU A 18 19.99 4.98 -24.09
N PRO A 19 19.41 5.93 -23.31
CA PRO A 19 19.77 7.34 -23.43
C PRO A 19 21.30 7.49 -23.41
N LYS A 20 21.88 8.24 -24.36
CA LYS A 20 23.34 8.35 -24.48
C LYS A 20 24.01 8.76 -23.17
N GLY A 21 23.36 9.65 -22.40
CA GLY A 21 23.84 10.04 -21.07
C GLY A 21 23.84 8.90 -20.04
N ALA A 22 22.93 7.94 -20.14
CA ALA A 22 22.94 6.74 -19.30
C ALA A 22 24.08 5.80 -19.69
N ILE A 23 24.33 5.61 -20.99
CA ILE A 23 25.47 4.83 -21.48
C ILE A 23 26.80 5.48 -21.05
N GLU A 24 26.93 6.79 -21.21
CA GLU A 24 28.13 7.51 -20.77
C GLU A 24 28.38 7.35 -19.27
N LYS A 25 27.32 7.46 -18.45
CA LYS A 25 27.42 7.25 -17.00
C LYS A 25 27.89 5.82 -16.67
N LEU A 26 27.31 4.80 -17.30
CA LEU A 26 27.70 3.40 -17.09
C LEU A 26 29.15 3.16 -17.53
N LEU A 27 29.58 3.74 -18.65
CA LEU A 27 30.97 3.62 -19.10
C LEU A 27 31.95 4.28 -18.11
N ARG A 28 31.60 5.41 -17.52
CA ARG A 28 32.41 6.05 -16.46
C ARG A 28 32.49 5.22 -15.19
N GLU A 29 31.38 4.56 -14.81
CA GLU A 29 31.36 3.65 -13.66
C GLU A 29 32.28 2.42 -13.87
N VAL A 30 32.44 1.95 -15.11
CA VAL A 30 33.29 0.80 -15.45
C VAL A 30 34.76 1.19 -15.67
N VAL A 31 35.01 2.29 -16.37
CA VAL A 31 36.36 2.65 -16.86
C VAL A 31 37.05 3.66 -15.92
N GLY A 32 36.29 4.41 -15.12
CA GLY A 32 36.78 5.47 -14.25
C GLY A 32 36.83 6.85 -14.94
N ASP A 33 36.85 7.91 -14.14
CA ASP A 33 36.77 9.30 -14.63
C ASP A 33 38.06 9.79 -15.31
N ASP A 34 39.19 9.12 -15.07
CA ASP A 34 40.51 9.51 -15.58
C ASP A 34 40.74 9.10 -17.05
N VAL A 35 39.85 8.27 -17.61
CA VAL A 35 39.98 7.77 -18.98
C VAL A 35 39.06 8.56 -19.92
N PRO A 36 39.61 9.21 -20.96
CA PRO A 36 38.79 9.93 -21.92
C PRO A 36 37.96 8.94 -22.76
N ILE A 37 36.64 9.11 -22.75
CA ILE A 37 35.70 8.34 -23.57
C ILE A 37 35.34 9.19 -24.79
N SER A 38 35.60 8.67 -25.99
CA SER A 38 35.26 9.38 -27.22
C SER A 38 33.75 9.33 -27.48
N LYS A 39 33.22 10.37 -28.15
CA LYS A 39 31.82 10.39 -28.59
C LYS A 39 31.49 9.18 -29.47
N GLU A 40 32.42 8.80 -30.33
CA GLU A 40 32.29 7.64 -31.20
C GLU A 40 32.09 6.37 -30.36
N THR A 41 32.91 6.12 -29.33
CA THR A 41 32.74 4.98 -28.43
C THR A 41 31.34 4.92 -27.79
N ILE A 42 30.80 6.05 -27.35
CA ILE A 42 29.44 6.13 -26.79
C ILE A 42 28.40 5.73 -27.84
N ASP A 43 28.57 6.20 -29.08
CA ASP A 43 27.68 5.89 -30.20
C ASP A 43 27.74 4.39 -30.55
N TRP A 44 28.94 3.79 -30.67
CA TRP A 44 29.13 2.36 -30.89
C TRP A 44 28.50 1.50 -29.78
N VAL A 45 28.74 1.82 -28.50
CA VAL A 45 28.17 1.08 -27.38
C VAL A 45 26.65 1.21 -27.34
N THR A 46 26.11 2.37 -27.73
CA THR A 46 24.67 2.59 -27.84
C THR A 46 24.05 1.68 -28.91
N GLU A 47 24.70 1.54 -30.06
CA GLU A 47 24.27 0.64 -31.14
C GLU A 47 24.37 -0.83 -30.69
N CYS A 48 25.49 -1.24 -30.10
CA CYS A 48 25.67 -2.60 -29.59
C CYS A 48 24.63 -2.96 -28.52
N ALA A 49 24.26 -2.03 -27.63
CA ALA A 49 23.23 -2.25 -26.64
C ALA A 49 21.85 -2.47 -27.29
N GLY A 50 21.56 -1.75 -28.37
CA GLY A 50 20.35 -1.95 -29.17
C GLY A 50 20.30 -3.33 -29.83
N GLU A 51 21.41 -3.76 -30.43
CA GLU A 51 21.53 -5.09 -31.05
C GLU A 51 21.42 -6.22 -30.02
N LEU A 52 22.05 -6.08 -28.85
CA LEU A 52 21.95 -7.05 -27.76
C LEU A 52 20.50 -7.24 -27.32
N LEU A 53 19.75 -6.15 -27.16
CA LEU A 53 18.33 -6.21 -26.80
C LEU A 53 17.48 -6.90 -27.88
N GLN A 54 17.80 -6.71 -29.15
CA GLN A 54 17.13 -7.40 -30.25
C GLN A 54 17.42 -8.91 -30.22
N VAL A 55 18.69 -9.30 -30.07
CA VAL A 55 19.11 -10.71 -30.02
C VAL A 55 18.46 -11.42 -28.83
N VAL A 56 18.57 -10.85 -27.64
CA VAL A 56 17.93 -11.43 -26.43
C VAL A 56 16.42 -11.49 -26.57
N GLY A 57 15.79 -10.45 -27.14
CA GLY A 57 14.36 -10.42 -27.39
C GLY A 57 13.89 -11.51 -28.36
N GLN A 58 14.64 -11.74 -29.46
CA GLN A 58 14.34 -12.80 -30.43
C GLN A 58 14.51 -14.19 -29.83
N GLU A 59 15.57 -14.42 -29.06
CA GLU A 59 15.77 -15.72 -28.39
C GLU A 59 14.71 -15.96 -27.32
N ALA A 60 14.38 -14.96 -26.49
CA ALA A 60 13.29 -15.06 -25.51
C ALA A 60 11.94 -15.31 -26.18
N ASN A 61 11.74 -14.78 -27.39
CA ASN A 61 10.56 -15.11 -28.17
C ASN A 61 10.54 -16.59 -28.57
N THR A 62 11.65 -17.11 -29.09
CA THR A 62 11.80 -18.51 -29.50
C THR A 62 11.55 -19.47 -28.33
N VAL A 63 12.11 -19.17 -27.16
CA VAL A 63 11.90 -19.95 -25.93
C VAL A 63 10.42 -19.95 -25.51
N ALA A 64 9.78 -18.78 -25.52
CA ALA A 64 8.39 -18.63 -25.15
C ALA A 64 7.45 -19.35 -26.13
N GLU A 65 7.76 -19.36 -27.42
CA GLU A 65 7.01 -20.08 -28.45
C GLU A 65 7.11 -21.60 -28.26
N GLY A 66 8.29 -22.11 -27.91
CA GLY A 66 8.51 -23.52 -27.61
C GLY A 66 7.76 -24.03 -26.38
N ALA A 67 7.49 -23.16 -25.40
CA ALA A 67 6.79 -23.51 -24.16
C ALA A 67 5.25 -23.43 -24.28
N ALA A 68 4.70 -22.74 -25.28
CA ALA A 68 3.28 -22.41 -25.33
C ALA A 68 2.40 -23.49 -26.00
N LYS A 69 1.34 -23.94 -25.30
CA LYS A 69 0.17 -24.59 -25.91
C LYS A 69 -0.91 -23.53 -26.14
N LYS A 70 -1.08 -23.10 -27.39
CA LYS A 70 -2.12 -22.23 -27.99
C LYS A 70 -2.98 -21.36 -27.05
N GLU A 71 -2.91 -20.05 -27.32
CA GLU A 71 -3.93 -18.99 -27.10
C GLU A 71 -3.60 -17.89 -26.06
N ASN A 72 -2.51 -17.97 -25.31
CA ASN A 72 -1.99 -16.76 -24.62
C ASN A 72 -0.47 -16.77 -24.53
N TYR A 73 0.17 -16.10 -25.49
CA TYR A 73 1.62 -15.94 -25.55
C TYR A 73 2.02 -14.72 -24.74
N ARG A 74 2.81 -14.92 -23.68
CA ARG A 74 3.38 -13.84 -22.87
C ARG A 74 4.82 -14.20 -22.50
N ILE A 75 5.76 -13.33 -22.88
CA ILE A 75 7.14 -13.46 -22.43
C ILE A 75 7.17 -13.22 -20.92
N SER A 76 7.52 -14.28 -20.18
CA SER A 76 7.81 -14.22 -18.75
C SER A 76 9.30 -14.02 -18.56
N GLN A 77 9.70 -13.70 -17.34
CA GLN A 77 11.11 -13.57 -17.01
C GLN A 77 11.86 -14.90 -17.19
N GLU A 78 11.22 -16.03 -16.91
CA GLU A 78 11.83 -17.36 -17.10
C GLU A 78 12.27 -17.56 -18.57
N HIS A 79 11.50 -17.05 -19.53
CA HIS A 79 11.87 -17.12 -20.94
C HIS A 79 13.11 -16.25 -21.26
N VAL A 80 13.26 -15.09 -20.59
CA VAL A 80 14.45 -14.23 -20.74
C VAL A 80 15.69 -14.88 -20.12
N MET A 81 15.52 -15.54 -18.97
CA MET A 81 16.60 -16.25 -18.28
C MET A 81 17.11 -17.42 -19.12
N ALA A 82 16.20 -18.25 -19.64
CA ALA A 82 16.52 -19.34 -20.54
C ALA A 82 17.15 -18.83 -21.86
N ALA A 83 16.70 -17.69 -22.39
CA ALA A 83 17.32 -17.07 -23.54
C ALA A 83 18.77 -16.64 -23.28
N LEU A 84 19.05 -16.05 -22.12
CA LEU A 84 20.43 -15.71 -21.72
C LEU A 84 21.29 -16.97 -21.57
N GLU A 85 20.74 -18.05 -21.02
CA GLU A 85 21.46 -19.33 -20.93
C GLU A 85 21.77 -19.92 -22.31
N ASN A 86 20.81 -19.91 -23.24
CA ASN A 86 20.98 -20.38 -24.62
C ASN A 86 22.02 -19.56 -25.39
N LEU A 87 22.08 -18.25 -25.15
CA LEU A 87 23.06 -17.35 -25.77
C LEU A 87 24.46 -17.43 -25.12
N GLY A 88 24.67 -18.26 -24.11
CA GLY A 88 25.96 -18.39 -23.42
C GLY A 88 26.26 -17.24 -22.43
N MET A 89 25.21 -16.58 -21.95
CA MET A 89 25.24 -15.42 -21.03
C MET A 89 24.82 -15.81 -19.61
N GLN A 90 25.22 -17.00 -19.12
CA GLN A 90 24.74 -17.57 -17.85
C GLN A 90 25.04 -16.70 -16.62
N ARG A 91 26.14 -15.94 -16.65
CA ARG A 91 26.47 -14.99 -15.57
C ARG A 91 25.39 -13.92 -15.42
N TYR A 92 24.89 -13.38 -16.52
CA TYR A 92 23.83 -12.38 -16.48
C TYR A 92 22.50 -12.97 -16.00
N ALA A 93 22.23 -14.25 -16.32
CA ALA A 93 21.10 -14.96 -15.74
C ALA A 93 21.23 -15.04 -14.21
N GLN A 94 22.40 -15.43 -13.68
CA GLN A 94 22.63 -15.48 -12.23
C GLN A 94 22.45 -14.11 -11.55
N ASP A 95 23.05 -13.06 -12.11
CA ASP A 95 22.95 -11.69 -11.60
C ASP A 95 21.46 -11.24 -11.51
N ILE A 96 20.64 -11.58 -12.50
CA ILE A 96 19.20 -11.27 -12.51
C ILE A 96 18.47 -12.02 -11.38
N THR A 97 18.76 -13.31 -11.17
CA THR A 97 18.15 -14.08 -10.07
C THR A 97 18.47 -13.50 -8.71
N GLU A 98 19.72 -13.08 -8.49
CA GLU A 98 20.16 -12.48 -7.23
C GLU A 98 19.43 -11.15 -6.96
N LEU A 99 19.32 -10.30 -7.98
CA LEU A 99 18.59 -9.02 -7.89
C LEU A 99 17.11 -9.22 -7.54
N GLN A 100 16.45 -10.24 -8.10
CA GLN A 100 15.07 -10.55 -7.74
C GLN A 100 14.92 -10.95 -6.27
N GLY A 101 15.82 -11.79 -5.77
CA GLY A 101 15.80 -12.22 -4.37
C GLY A 101 15.91 -11.03 -3.42
N SER A 102 16.79 -10.07 -3.75
CA SER A 102 16.94 -8.81 -3.02
C SER A 102 15.64 -7.97 -3.02
N MET A 103 15.00 -7.80 -4.18
CA MET A 103 13.77 -7.00 -4.29
C MET A 103 12.58 -7.61 -3.54
N GLU A 104 12.42 -8.94 -3.57
CA GLU A 104 11.35 -9.61 -2.81
C GLU A 104 11.56 -9.42 -1.29
N LEU A 105 12.82 -9.46 -0.83
CA LEU A 105 13.18 -9.24 0.56
C LEU A 105 12.78 -7.82 1.02
N GLU A 106 13.09 -6.80 0.23
CA GLU A 106 12.70 -5.40 0.48
C GLU A 106 11.16 -5.25 0.54
N ALA A 107 10.44 -5.88 -0.39
CA ALA A 107 8.97 -5.87 -0.38
C ALA A 107 8.40 -6.55 0.86
N GLN A 108 9.04 -7.63 1.32
CA GLN A 108 8.63 -8.35 2.51
C GLN A 108 8.89 -7.53 3.78
N VAL A 109 10.04 -6.85 3.87
CA VAL A 109 10.37 -5.89 4.94
C VAL A 109 9.32 -4.77 5.01
N SER A 110 8.93 -4.20 3.87
CA SER A 110 7.90 -3.16 3.81
C SER A 110 6.52 -3.65 4.30
N LYS A 111 6.12 -4.88 3.92
CA LYS A 111 4.88 -5.51 4.43
C LYS A 111 4.96 -5.73 5.95
N PHE A 112 6.11 -6.15 6.48
CA PHE A 112 6.30 -6.31 7.92
C PHE A 112 6.19 -4.98 8.66
N ILE A 113 6.82 -3.91 8.16
CA ILE A 113 6.76 -2.58 8.79
C ILE A 113 5.32 -2.04 8.79
N THR A 114 4.57 -2.20 7.70
CA THR A 114 3.17 -1.78 7.62
C THR A 114 2.24 -2.60 8.51
N ALA A 115 2.47 -3.92 8.64
CA ALA A 115 1.74 -4.75 9.58
C ALA A 115 2.02 -4.35 11.05
N LEU A 116 3.29 -4.06 11.38
CA LEU A 116 3.68 -3.58 12.71
C LEU A 116 3.04 -2.22 13.02
N SER A 117 3.06 -1.28 12.08
CA SER A 117 2.46 0.05 12.29
C SER A 117 0.93 -0.03 12.44
N ALA A 118 0.26 -0.90 11.69
CA ALA A 118 -1.17 -1.17 11.83
C ALA A 118 -1.50 -1.78 13.22
N ALA A 119 -0.69 -2.73 13.68
CA ALA A 119 -0.85 -3.34 15.01
C ALA A 119 -0.68 -2.31 16.13
N VAL A 120 0.30 -1.41 16.01
CA VAL A 120 0.49 -0.30 16.96
C VAL A 120 -0.71 0.65 16.94
N TRP A 121 -1.22 1.01 15.76
CA TRP A 121 -2.41 1.85 15.61
C TRP A 121 -3.65 1.21 16.26
N HIS A 122 -3.87 -0.08 16.04
CA HIS A 122 -4.97 -0.82 16.65
C HIS A 122 -4.84 -0.89 18.17
N ALA A 123 -3.62 -1.10 18.70
CA ALA A 123 -3.38 -1.10 20.14
C ALA A 123 -3.69 0.26 20.77
N ILE A 124 -3.28 1.35 20.12
CA ILE A 124 -3.59 2.72 20.56
C ILE A 124 -5.11 2.98 20.51
N GLN A 125 -5.78 2.62 19.41
CA GLN A 125 -7.22 2.79 19.26
C GLN A 125 -8.01 2.01 20.32
N PHE A 126 -7.61 0.77 20.58
CA PHE A 126 -8.22 -0.08 21.62
C PHE A 126 -8.01 0.51 23.02
N TRP A 127 -6.82 1.07 23.30
CA TRP A 127 -6.56 1.71 24.59
C TRP A 127 -7.31 3.04 24.78
N LEU A 128 -7.59 3.77 23.70
CA LEU A 128 -8.34 5.03 23.73
C LEU A 128 -9.87 4.84 23.75
N MET A 129 -10.39 3.70 23.29
CA MET A 129 -11.84 3.40 23.23
C MET A 129 -12.54 3.44 24.62
N PRO A 130 -11.97 2.90 25.71
CA PRO A 130 -12.52 3.01 27.07
C PRO A 130 -12.67 4.46 27.55
N LEU A 131 -11.81 5.38 27.10
CA LEU A 131 -11.85 6.79 27.50
C LEU A 131 -13.01 7.54 26.84
N SER A 132 -13.34 7.20 25.60
CA SER A 132 -14.49 7.80 24.88
C SER A 132 -15.82 7.41 25.52
N LEU A 133 -15.99 6.14 25.90
CA LEU A 133 -17.18 5.64 26.60
C LEU A 133 -17.37 6.29 27.98
N LYS A 134 -16.28 6.46 28.74
CA LYS A 134 -16.32 7.16 30.04
C LYS A 134 -16.75 8.63 29.89
N LYS A 135 -16.33 9.32 28.82
CA LYS A 135 -16.74 10.70 28.53
C LYS A 135 -18.23 10.79 28.15
N LYS A 136 -18.73 9.87 27.33
CA LYS A 136 -20.14 9.85 26.89
C LYS A 136 -21.11 9.57 28.05
N LYS A 137 -20.82 8.55 28.87
CA LYS A 137 -21.63 8.19 30.05
C LYS A 137 -21.67 9.31 31.10
N LYS A 138 -20.59 10.09 31.25
CA LYS A 138 -20.55 11.27 32.14
C LYS A 138 -21.46 12.40 31.63
N LYS A 139 -21.52 12.63 30.32
CA LYS A 139 -22.35 13.67 29.70
C LYS A 139 -23.85 13.36 29.81
N GLU A 140 -24.24 12.10 29.60
CA GLU A 140 -25.63 11.64 29.76
C GLU A 140 -26.15 11.81 31.19
N ARG A 141 -25.34 11.49 32.21
CA ARG A 141 -25.71 11.69 33.63
C ARG A 141 -25.93 13.16 34.00
N ILE A 142 -25.22 14.09 33.36
CA ILE A 142 -25.37 15.53 33.62
C ILE A 142 -26.64 16.04 32.94
N ALA A 143 -26.94 15.56 31.73
CA ALA A 143 -28.15 15.92 31.01
C ALA A 143 -29.42 15.43 31.72
N SER A 144 -29.44 14.18 32.24
CA SER A 144 -30.60 13.64 32.95
C SER A 144 -30.90 14.39 34.24
N ARG A 145 -29.87 14.75 35.02
CA ARG A 145 -30.04 15.59 36.22
C ARG A 145 -30.62 16.97 35.90
N LYS A 146 -30.18 17.58 34.79
CA LYS A 146 -30.67 18.89 34.36
C LYS A 146 -32.12 18.85 33.85
N ALA A 147 -32.54 17.75 33.23
CA ALA A 147 -33.92 17.54 32.78
C ALA A 147 -34.89 17.35 33.96
N ALA A 148 -34.51 16.55 34.97
CA ALA A 148 -35.33 16.31 36.15
C ALA A 148 -35.60 17.59 36.98
N ALA A 149 -34.66 18.54 37.00
CA ALA A 149 -34.84 19.82 37.67
C ALA A 149 -35.80 20.78 36.93
N LYS A 150 -36.17 20.50 35.68
CA LYS A 150 -36.95 21.41 34.82
C LYS A 150 -38.44 21.03 34.70
N THR A 151 -38.81 19.81 35.07
CA THR A 151 -40.17 19.25 34.92
C THR A 151 -41.09 19.47 36.11
N ALA A 152 -40.60 19.95 37.25
CA ALA A 152 -41.44 20.27 38.39
C ALA A 152 -41.73 21.77 38.40
N SER A 153 -42.94 22.17 37.98
CA SER A 153 -43.37 23.56 38.11
C SER A 153 -43.53 23.91 39.60
N ARG A 154 -43.01 25.07 40.02
CA ARG A 154 -43.04 25.51 41.43
C ARG A 154 -44.47 25.45 42.01
N ASP A 155 -45.46 25.83 41.22
CA ASP A 155 -46.86 25.89 41.66
C ASP A 155 -47.45 24.49 41.85
N GLU A 156 -47.01 23.52 41.07
CA GLU A 156 -47.42 22.12 41.15
C GLU A 156 -46.80 21.44 42.38
N LEU A 157 -45.52 21.72 42.65
CA LEU A 157 -44.84 21.29 43.87
C LEU A 157 -45.44 21.93 45.14
N LEU A 158 -45.84 23.20 45.08
CA LEU A 158 -46.55 23.87 46.17
C LEU A 158 -47.91 23.23 46.41
N ALA A 159 -48.66 22.90 45.35
CA ALA A 159 -49.95 22.24 45.47
C ALA A 159 -49.82 20.85 46.10
N GLU A 160 -48.85 20.04 45.67
CA GLU A 160 -48.57 18.73 46.27
C GLU A 160 -48.15 18.85 47.73
N GLN A 161 -47.24 19.79 48.06
CA GLN A 161 -46.82 20.02 49.44
C GLN A 161 -48.02 20.40 50.33
N THR A 162 -48.89 21.29 49.85
CA THR A 162 -50.06 21.75 50.61
C THR A 162 -51.09 20.63 50.80
N ALA A 163 -51.26 19.77 49.78
CA ALA A 163 -52.14 18.60 49.86
C ALA A 163 -51.63 17.58 50.89
N LEU A 164 -50.32 17.32 50.90
CA LEU A 164 -49.68 16.43 51.88
C LEU A 164 -49.81 16.98 53.30
N PHE A 165 -49.62 18.29 53.51
CA PHE A 165 -49.82 18.90 54.82
C PHE A 165 -51.29 18.82 55.30
N LYS A 166 -52.26 19.04 54.41
CA LYS A 166 -53.69 18.85 54.74
C LYS A 166 -54.00 17.41 55.09
N GLN A 167 -53.46 16.45 54.34
CA GLN A 167 -53.67 15.03 54.60
C GLN A 167 -53.05 14.61 55.94
N ALA A 168 -51.84 15.09 56.25
CA ALA A 168 -51.18 14.86 57.53
C ALA A 168 -51.96 15.46 58.70
N SER A 169 -52.48 16.69 58.54
CA SER A 169 -53.34 17.35 59.53
C SER A 169 -54.64 16.56 59.77
N LEU A 170 -55.33 16.12 58.72
CA LEU A 170 -56.54 15.30 58.85
C LEU A 170 -56.27 13.96 59.53
N LYS A 171 -55.11 13.37 59.25
CA LYS A 171 -54.68 12.13 59.89
C LYS A 171 -54.39 12.35 61.37
N ALA A 172 -53.69 13.43 61.73
CA ALA A 172 -53.43 13.79 63.12
C ALA A 172 -54.73 14.01 63.92
N SER A 173 -55.71 14.73 63.35
CA SER A 173 -57.02 14.92 63.99
C SER A 173 -57.83 13.65 64.13
N ARG A 174 -57.66 12.67 63.23
CA ARG A 174 -58.29 11.33 63.34
C ARG A 174 -57.63 10.46 64.40
N GLU A 175 -56.32 10.63 64.61
CA GLU A 175 -55.50 9.84 65.52
C GLU A 175 -55.41 10.45 66.93
N GLY A 176 -56.09 11.57 67.18
CA GLY A 176 -56.31 12.13 68.52
C GLY A 176 -55.14 12.94 69.09
N TRP A 177 -54.30 13.51 68.23
CA TRP A 177 -53.27 14.50 68.60
C TRP A 177 -53.75 15.94 68.37
#